data_AF-A0A372GMV3-F1
#
_entry.id   AF-A0A372GMV3-F1
#
_cell.length_a   1.000
_cell.length_b   1.000
_cell.length_c   1.000
_cell.angle_alpha   90.00
_cell.angle_beta   90.00
_cell.angle_gamma   90.00
#
_symmetry.space_group_name_H-M   'P 1'
#
loop_
_entity.id
_entity.type
_entity.pdbx_description
1 polymer ?
#
loop_
_entity_poly.entity_id
_entity_poly.type
_entity_poly.pdbx_seq_one_letter_code
_entity_poly.pdbx_strand_id
1 'polypeptide(L)'
;MPEAAKLLARLVTELTDAGDLTPDWRPVFEVVPRHRFVPETVWVEDGDRLVPVDRADDEAAWLELCYANDAVITQVDDGVPSLPGRIGREITSSASRPDVVALMLAALDVQPGMNVLEIGTGTGWNAALLAERLGPGNVTSVEVDPAVADRARRSLIEAGYPVTVVVGDGAVGCRSSAPFDRVIATVAADRVPQEWAVQTRPGGRVLVPWATDFHNGALVSFLVARDGTMRGRIVGNVAFMRLRAQRGKRASLDRNVRDLDGARRSFTRMHPYSVLGEYDASLAIGLKVPRCKLIVTHHEGGAYTAWLVDPWSGSWACLDCEPGSERFPVRQFGDRNLWQEVEDAYHWWLGLDRPAADRWGLTVTGEGQYVWLDAEEHRVDR
;
A
#
# COMPACT_ATOMS: atom_id res chain seq x y z
N MET A 1 32.81 13.16 -6.40
CA MET A 1 31.90 12.04 -6.08
C MET A 1 31.10 11.71 -7.32
N PRO A 2 30.90 10.43 -7.68
CA PRO A 2 30.00 10.02 -8.76
C PRO A 2 28.60 10.63 -8.55
N GLU A 3 27.86 10.90 -9.64
CA GLU A 3 26.56 11.59 -9.56
C GLU A 3 25.56 10.88 -8.64
N ALA A 4 25.46 9.55 -8.76
CA ALA A 4 24.62 8.74 -7.90
C ALA A 4 24.95 8.84 -6.40
N ALA A 5 26.21 9.13 -6.04
CA ALA A 5 26.60 9.32 -4.64
C ALA A 5 26.14 10.68 -4.09
N LYS A 6 26.10 11.72 -4.95
CA LYS A 6 25.53 13.02 -4.57
C LYS A 6 24.02 12.93 -4.36
N LEU A 7 23.32 12.24 -5.27
CA LEU A 7 21.87 12.02 -5.17
C LEU A 7 21.50 11.19 -3.94
N LEU A 8 22.29 10.16 -3.61
CA LEU A 8 22.12 9.41 -2.37
C LEU A 8 22.28 10.31 -1.14
N ALA A 9 23.35 11.09 -1.06
CA ALA A 9 23.59 12.00 0.06
C ALA A 9 22.48 13.05 0.18
N ARG A 10 21.96 13.55 -0.94
CA ARG A 10 20.82 14.46 -0.99
C ARG A 10 19.57 13.79 -0.39
N LEU A 11 19.19 12.61 -0.86
CA LEU A 11 18.03 11.87 -0.35
C LEU A 11 18.15 11.60 1.16
N VAL A 12 19.30 11.11 1.63
CA VAL A 12 19.50 10.84 3.07
C VAL A 12 19.35 12.12 3.90
N THR A 13 19.88 13.24 3.40
CA THR A 13 19.77 14.54 4.08
C THR A 13 18.31 15.00 4.12
N GLU A 14 17.60 14.94 2.99
CA GLU A 14 16.17 15.30 2.90
C GLU A 14 15.32 14.48 3.88
N LEU A 15 15.50 13.16 3.93
CA LEU A 15 14.76 12.30 4.86
C LEU A 15 15.12 12.55 6.33
N THR A 16 16.39 12.89 6.62
CA THR A 16 16.83 13.20 7.98
C THR A 16 16.23 14.53 8.44
N ASP A 17 16.28 15.56 7.59
CA ASP A 17 15.79 16.91 7.90
C ASP A 17 14.26 16.94 8.05
N ALA A 18 13.55 16.10 7.30
CA ALA A 18 12.10 15.90 7.43
C ALA A 18 11.71 15.09 8.68
N GLY A 19 12.66 14.38 9.31
CA GLY A 19 12.42 13.51 10.46
C GLY A 19 11.90 12.11 10.11
N ASP A 20 11.89 11.74 8.83
CA ASP A 20 11.42 10.44 8.34
C ASP A 20 12.44 9.32 8.54
N LEU A 21 13.74 9.66 8.57
CA LEU A 21 14.83 8.71 8.75
C LEU A 21 15.43 8.82 10.16
N THR A 22 15.26 7.76 10.94
CA THR A 22 15.79 7.71 12.30
C THR A 22 17.32 7.59 12.33
N PRO A 23 18.00 8.13 13.37
CA PRO A 23 19.47 8.13 13.44
C PRO A 23 20.10 6.73 13.36
N ASP A 24 19.42 5.70 13.84
CA ASP A 24 19.90 4.31 13.82
C ASP A 24 19.78 3.64 12.43
N TRP A 25 18.86 4.11 11.58
CA TRP A 25 18.72 3.63 10.19
C TRP A 25 19.54 4.43 9.18
N ARG A 26 19.93 5.66 9.51
CA ARG A 26 20.70 6.53 8.62
C ARG A 26 21.98 5.89 8.05
N PRO A 27 22.87 5.25 8.84
CA PRO A 27 24.09 4.65 8.31
C PRO A 27 23.82 3.57 7.25
N VAL A 28 22.71 2.84 7.39
CA VAL A 28 22.30 1.80 6.43
C VAL A 28 21.87 2.44 5.10
N PHE A 29 21.07 3.51 5.15
CA PHE A 29 20.66 4.23 3.94
C PHE A 29 21.85 4.86 3.21
N GLU A 30 22.87 5.34 3.93
CA GLU A 30 24.08 5.95 3.33
C GLU A 30 24.93 4.96 2.50
N VAL A 31 24.80 3.66 2.73
CA VAL A 31 25.64 2.63 2.07
C VAL A 31 24.89 1.69 1.13
N VAL A 32 23.55 1.68 1.15
CA VAL A 32 22.72 0.84 0.27
C VAL A 32 22.11 1.68 -0.87
N PRO A 33 22.81 1.86 -2.01
CA PRO A 33 22.38 2.76 -3.07
C PRO A 33 21.13 2.23 -3.81
N ARG A 34 20.01 2.93 -3.66
CA ARG A 34 18.69 2.55 -4.23
C ARG A 34 18.73 2.24 -5.73
N HIS A 35 19.46 3.03 -6.53
CA HIS A 35 19.57 2.84 -7.98
C HIS A 35 20.12 1.48 -8.41
N ARG A 36 20.85 0.75 -7.55
CA ARG A 36 21.34 -0.61 -7.89
C ARG A 36 20.24 -1.68 -7.95
N PHE A 37 19.07 -1.36 -7.40
CA PHE A 37 17.94 -2.29 -7.31
C PHE A 37 16.81 -1.93 -8.28
N VAL A 38 16.80 -0.69 -8.79
CA VAL A 38 15.80 -0.22 -9.75
C VAL A 38 16.12 -0.80 -11.15
N PRO A 39 15.14 -1.36 -11.89
CA PRO A 39 15.36 -1.85 -13.25
C PRO A 39 15.70 -0.71 -14.23
N GLU A 40 16.33 -1.07 -15.35
CA GLU A 40 16.66 -0.11 -16.41
C GLU A 40 15.43 0.57 -17.00
N THR A 41 14.33 -0.17 -17.19
CA THR A 41 13.04 0.39 -17.59
C THR A 41 12.17 0.59 -16.36
N VAL A 42 11.69 1.82 -16.19
CA VAL A 42 10.67 2.21 -15.20
C VAL A 42 9.48 2.82 -15.94
N TRP A 43 8.39 3.13 -15.24
CA TRP A 43 7.24 3.80 -15.83
C TRP A 43 6.91 5.09 -15.07
N VAL A 44 6.40 6.07 -15.79
CA VAL A 44 5.86 7.32 -15.23
C VAL A 44 4.41 7.49 -15.68
N GLU A 45 3.62 8.21 -14.90
CA GLU A 45 2.22 8.48 -15.21
C GLU A 45 2.10 9.58 -16.27
N ASP A 46 1.30 9.32 -17.31
CA ASP A 46 0.89 10.28 -18.34
C ASP A 46 -0.63 10.17 -18.51
N GLY A 47 -1.37 10.96 -17.74
CA GLY A 47 -2.84 10.86 -17.66
C GLY A 47 -3.29 9.50 -17.13
N ASP A 48 -4.03 8.74 -17.94
CA ASP A 48 -4.50 7.38 -17.61
C ASP A 48 -3.52 6.27 -18.01
N ARG A 49 -2.33 6.64 -18.52
CA ARG A 49 -1.34 5.73 -19.09
C ARG A 49 -0.07 5.70 -18.25
N LEU A 50 0.61 4.56 -18.33
CA LEU A 50 1.93 4.38 -17.74
C LEU A 50 2.92 4.25 -18.88
N VAL A 51 3.78 5.24 -19.07
CA VAL A 51 4.73 5.30 -20.19
C VAL A 51 6.13 4.88 -19.72
N PRO A 52 6.85 4.06 -20.50
CA PRO A 52 8.17 3.59 -20.10
C PRO A 52 9.21 4.71 -20.19
N VAL A 53 10.16 4.71 -19.25
CA VAL A 53 11.38 5.51 -19.24
C VAL A 53 12.54 4.53 -19.12
N ASP A 54 13.43 4.53 -20.11
CA ASP A 54 14.61 3.65 -20.14
C ASP A 54 15.87 4.41 -19.73
N ARG A 55 16.65 3.81 -18.82
CA ARG A 55 17.96 4.33 -18.39
C ARG A 55 18.92 4.58 -19.57
N ALA A 56 18.82 3.79 -20.63
CA ALA A 56 19.68 3.92 -21.80
C ALA A 56 19.42 5.21 -22.60
N ASP A 57 18.22 5.77 -22.51
CA ASP A 57 17.84 6.99 -23.23
C ASP A 57 18.27 8.25 -22.44
N ASP A 58 18.09 8.24 -21.11
CA ASP A 58 18.53 9.30 -20.21
C ASP A 58 18.85 8.76 -18.81
N GLU A 59 20.13 8.40 -18.61
CA GLU A 59 20.59 7.85 -17.32
C GLU A 59 20.48 8.87 -16.18
N ALA A 60 20.63 10.17 -16.47
CA ALA A 60 20.57 11.21 -15.45
C ALA A 60 19.14 11.38 -14.94
N ALA A 61 18.15 11.45 -15.84
CA ALA A 61 16.73 11.49 -15.47
C ALA A 61 16.30 10.22 -14.72
N TRP A 62 16.76 9.04 -15.17
CA TRP A 62 16.48 7.78 -14.49
C TRP A 62 17.10 7.74 -13.07
N LEU A 63 18.32 8.26 -12.89
CA LEU A 63 18.97 8.36 -11.59
C LEU A 63 18.23 9.32 -10.64
N GLU A 64 17.72 10.44 -11.16
CA GLU A 64 16.88 11.36 -10.37
C GLU A 64 15.60 10.66 -9.89
N LEU A 65 14.92 9.89 -10.74
CA LEU A 65 13.77 9.06 -10.32
C LEU A 65 14.14 8.07 -9.20
N CYS A 66 15.30 7.43 -9.31
CA CYS A 66 15.77 6.47 -8.29
C CYS A 66 15.97 7.12 -6.91
N TYR A 67 16.31 8.40 -6.85
CA TYR A 67 16.64 9.10 -5.61
C TYR A 67 15.64 10.19 -5.21
N ALA A 68 14.58 10.40 -5.99
CA ALA A 68 13.43 11.17 -5.54
C ALA A 68 12.78 10.49 -4.34
N ASN A 69 12.26 11.29 -3.40
CA ASN A 69 11.38 10.79 -2.34
C ASN A 69 9.97 10.47 -2.90
N ASP A 70 9.94 9.64 -3.94
CA ASP A 70 8.73 9.15 -4.60
C ASP A 70 8.86 7.66 -4.92
N ALA A 71 7.73 7.01 -5.20
CA ALA A 71 7.70 5.64 -5.68
C ALA A 71 8.13 5.58 -7.14
N VAL A 72 8.92 4.57 -7.50
CA VAL A 72 9.31 4.33 -8.89
C VAL A 72 8.53 3.13 -9.41
N ILE A 73 7.72 3.29 -10.44
CA ILE A 73 6.94 2.18 -11.00
C ILE A 73 7.89 1.25 -11.77
N THR A 74 7.94 -0.02 -11.38
CA THR A 74 8.91 -1.01 -11.90
C THR A 74 8.27 -2.17 -12.66
N GLN A 75 6.95 -2.29 -12.61
CA GLN A 75 6.19 -3.23 -13.41
C GLN A 75 4.77 -2.69 -13.63
N VAL A 76 4.28 -2.87 -14.84
CA VAL A 76 2.89 -2.57 -15.22
C VAL A 76 2.23 -3.81 -15.79
N ASP A 77 0.92 -3.92 -15.61
CA ASP A 77 0.07 -4.98 -16.20
C ASP A 77 0.63 -6.40 -16.00
N ASP A 78 1.13 -6.69 -14.78
CA ASP A 78 1.75 -7.97 -14.37
C ASP A 78 2.90 -8.41 -15.30
N GLY A 79 3.65 -7.43 -15.81
CA GLY A 79 4.83 -7.63 -16.64
C GLY A 79 4.56 -7.66 -18.14
N VAL A 80 3.29 -7.56 -18.57
CA VAL A 80 2.92 -7.53 -19.98
C VAL A 80 2.08 -6.28 -20.27
N PRO A 81 2.72 -5.16 -20.66
CA PRO A 81 2.01 -3.92 -20.94
C PRO A 81 0.90 -4.12 -21.97
N SER A 82 -0.30 -3.64 -21.63
CA SER A 82 -1.53 -3.90 -22.37
C SER A 82 -1.72 -3.03 -23.62
N LEU A 83 -0.86 -2.02 -23.82
CA LEU A 83 -0.93 -1.09 -24.95
C LEU A 83 0.36 -1.09 -25.80
N PRO A 84 0.29 -0.71 -27.09
CA PRO A 84 1.47 -0.58 -27.94
C PRO A 84 2.54 0.33 -27.34
N GLY A 85 3.82 0.03 -27.62
CA GLY A 85 4.94 0.82 -27.13
C GLY A 85 5.32 0.56 -25.67
N ARG A 86 4.98 -0.61 -25.12
CA ARG A 86 5.21 -0.98 -23.70
C ARG A 86 4.44 -0.08 -22.71
N ILE A 87 3.35 0.53 -23.17
CA ILE A 87 2.50 1.38 -22.33
C ILE A 87 1.59 0.49 -21.46
N GLY A 88 1.52 0.79 -20.17
CA GLY A 88 0.71 0.08 -19.19
C GLY A 88 -0.57 0.82 -18.79
N ARG A 89 -1.45 0.12 -18.07
CA ARG A 89 -2.69 0.67 -17.49
C ARG A 89 -2.84 0.44 -15.99
N GLU A 90 -1.98 -0.40 -15.41
CA GLU A 90 -2.03 -0.78 -14.00
C GLU A 90 -0.62 -0.92 -13.43
N ILE A 91 -0.37 -0.25 -12.31
CA ILE A 91 0.85 -0.42 -11.53
C ILE A 91 0.76 -1.77 -10.83
N THR A 92 1.73 -2.64 -11.06
CA THR A 92 1.75 -4.00 -10.49
C THR A 92 3.00 -4.29 -9.66
N SER A 93 4.04 -3.46 -9.77
CA SER A 93 5.18 -3.38 -8.86
C SER A 93 5.75 -1.96 -8.85
N SER A 94 6.28 -1.53 -7.71
CA SER A 94 7.04 -0.29 -7.56
C SER A 94 8.18 -0.46 -6.55
N ALA A 95 9.22 0.34 -6.70
CA ALA A 95 10.13 0.61 -5.59
C ALA A 95 9.46 1.64 -4.70
N SER A 96 9.11 1.27 -3.47
CA SER A 96 8.41 2.14 -2.52
C SER A 96 9.16 3.45 -2.27
N ARG A 97 8.40 4.49 -1.91
CA ARG A 97 8.95 5.78 -1.50
C ARG A 97 9.97 5.60 -0.36
N PRO A 98 11.14 6.27 -0.40
CA PRO A 98 12.16 6.17 0.65
C PRO A 98 11.66 6.49 2.06
N ASP A 99 10.81 7.51 2.23
CA ASP A 99 10.20 7.86 3.52
C ASP A 99 9.32 6.74 4.09
N VAL A 100 8.47 6.13 3.25
CA VAL A 100 7.62 4.99 3.61
C VAL A 100 8.49 3.79 4.01
N VAL A 101 9.58 3.53 3.30
CA VAL A 101 10.52 2.45 3.65
C VAL A 101 11.17 2.74 5.01
N ALA A 102 11.67 3.95 5.24
CA ALA A 102 12.25 4.34 6.53
C ALA A 102 11.25 4.21 7.68
N LEU A 103 10.02 4.71 7.49
CA LEU A 103 8.92 4.61 8.46
C LEU A 103 8.60 3.16 8.80
N MET A 104 8.49 2.28 7.81
CA MET A 104 8.17 0.87 8.04
C MET A 104 9.33 0.13 8.70
N LEU A 105 10.57 0.41 8.33
CA LEU A 105 11.76 -0.17 8.96
C LEU A 105 11.93 0.27 10.42
N ALA A 106 11.63 1.53 10.73
CA ALA A 106 11.57 2.03 12.11
C ALA A 106 10.45 1.33 12.91
N ALA A 107 9.24 1.24 12.33
CA ALA A 107 8.10 0.57 12.96
C ALA A 107 8.29 -0.94 13.12
N LEU A 108 9.12 -1.58 12.29
CA LEU A 108 9.45 -3.00 12.40
C LEU A 108 10.31 -3.30 13.64
N ASP A 109 11.11 -2.33 14.09
CA ASP A 109 11.94 -2.41 15.30
C ASP A 109 12.78 -3.70 15.35
N VAL A 110 13.61 -3.88 14.32
CA VAL A 110 14.56 -5.01 14.23
C VAL A 110 15.76 -4.77 15.13
N GLN A 111 16.22 -5.84 15.77
CA GLN A 111 17.40 -5.85 16.62
C GLN A 111 18.45 -6.82 16.06
N PRO A 112 19.75 -6.62 16.31
CA PRO A 112 20.80 -7.50 15.83
C PRO A 112 20.53 -8.98 16.16
N GLY A 113 20.72 -9.85 15.17
CA GLY A 113 20.50 -11.30 15.29
C GLY A 113 19.06 -11.76 15.10
N MET A 114 18.10 -10.87 14.86
CA MET A 114 16.73 -11.24 14.50
C MET A 114 16.64 -11.79 13.08
N ASN A 115 15.80 -12.81 12.89
CA ASN A 115 15.44 -13.39 11.60
C ASN A 115 14.16 -12.72 11.06
N VAL A 116 14.20 -12.23 9.82
CA VAL A 116 13.13 -11.42 9.21
C VAL A 116 12.58 -12.07 7.95
N LEU A 117 11.25 -12.11 7.86
CA LEU A 117 10.53 -12.40 6.62
C LEU A 117 10.02 -11.11 5.99
N GLU A 118 10.43 -10.86 4.76
CA GLU A 118 9.81 -9.85 3.89
C GLU A 118 8.80 -10.52 2.94
N ILE A 119 7.60 -9.95 2.83
CA ILE A 119 6.58 -10.34 1.87
C ILE A 119 6.45 -9.26 0.80
N GLY A 120 6.86 -9.58 -0.44
CA GLY A 120 6.93 -8.66 -1.56
C GLY A 120 8.37 -8.19 -1.84
N THR A 121 9.21 -9.04 -2.42
CA THR A 121 10.62 -8.68 -2.65
C THR A 121 10.76 -7.46 -3.56
N GLY A 122 9.92 -7.36 -4.60
CA GLY A 122 9.93 -6.22 -5.51
C GLY A 122 11.31 -5.99 -6.15
N THR A 123 11.93 -4.84 -5.88
CA THR A 123 13.30 -4.55 -6.37
C THR A 123 14.41 -5.22 -5.56
N GLY A 124 14.12 -5.67 -4.33
CA GLY A 124 15.11 -6.16 -3.37
C GLY A 124 15.81 -5.06 -2.56
N TRP A 125 15.46 -3.78 -2.73
CA TRP A 125 16.11 -2.71 -1.96
C TRP A 125 15.80 -2.78 -0.46
N ASN A 126 14.54 -3.03 -0.07
CA ASN A 126 14.17 -3.16 1.34
C ASN A 126 14.82 -4.40 1.99
N ALA A 127 14.86 -5.54 1.28
CA ALA A 127 15.67 -6.70 1.68
C ALA A 127 17.15 -6.35 1.90
N ALA A 128 17.75 -5.54 1.02
CA ALA A 128 19.15 -5.12 1.17
C ALA A 128 19.37 -4.22 2.40
N LEU A 129 18.45 -3.30 2.69
CA LEU A 129 18.49 -2.47 3.90
C LEU A 129 18.42 -3.34 5.17
N LEU A 130 17.52 -4.32 5.19
CA LEU A 130 17.43 -5.30 6.28
C LEU A 130 18.71 -6.14 6.39
N ALA A 131 19.27 -6.57 5.26
CA ALA A 131 20.48 -7.39 5.20
C ALA A 131 21.74 -6.62 5.64
N GLU A 132 21.84 -5.33 5.33
CA GLU A 132 22.91 -4.47 5.84
C GLU A 132 22.84 -4.37 7.38
N ARG A 133 21.64 -4.26 7.95
CA ARG A 133 21.46 -4.14 9.40
C ARG A 133 21.62 -5.46 10.15
N LEU A 134 21.17 -6.57 9.58
CA LEU A 134 21.05 -7.87 10.28
C LEU A 134 22.02 -8.94 9.78
N GLY A 135 22.64 -8.71 8.63
CA GLY A 135 23.34 -9.72 7.84
C GLY A 135 22.39 -10.44 6.87
N PRO A 136 22.84 -10.77 5.65
CA PRO A 136 21.99 -11.36 4.60
C PRO A 136 21.41 -12.73 4.96
N GLY A 137 22.08 -13.49 5.83
CA GLY A 137 21.60 -14.80 6.30
C GLY A 137 20.39 -14.74 7.23
N ASN A 138 20.03 -13.55 7.72
CA ASN A 138 18.91 -13.32 8.62
C ASN A 138 17.69 -12.72 7.91
N VAL A 139 17.71 -12.65 6.58
CA VAL A 139 16.62 -12.10 5.77
C VAL A 139 16.16 -13.16 4.77
N THR A 140 14.87 -13.44 4.77
CA THR A 140 14.18 -14.19 3.73
C THR A 140 13.13 -13.29 3.10
N SER A 141 13.08 -13.23 1.77
CA SER A 141 12.06 -12.45 1.06
C SER A 141 11.27 -13.35 0.11
N VAL A 142 9.96 -13.13 0.03
CA VAL A 142 9.04 -13.88 -0.85
C VAL A 142 8.49 -12.95 -1.94
N GLU A 143 8.51 -13.41 -3.18
CA GLU A 143 7.97 -12.69 -4.33
C GLU A 143 7.10 -13.62 -5.18
N VAL A 144 5.92 -13.15 -5.55
CA VAL A 144 4.92 -13.94 -6.28
C VAL A 144 5.19 -13.96 -7.78
N ASP A 145 5.88 -12.95 -8.31
CA ASP A 145 6.27 -12.87 -9.71
C ASP A 145 7.67 -13.46 -9.95
N PRO A 146 7.80 -14.55 -10.72
CA PRO A 146 9.10 -15.17 -10.96
C PRO A 146 10.11 -14.22 -11.62
N ALA A 147 9.68 -13.37 -12.56
CA ALA A 147 10.58 -12.47 -13.27
C ALA A 147 11.08 -11.32 -12.38
N VAL A 148 10.21 -10.82 -11.50
CA VAL A 148 10.59 -9.82 -10.48
C VAL A 148 11.56 -10.44 -9.46
N ALA A 149 11.26 -11.65 -8.98
CA ALA A 149 12.10 -12.37 -8.03
C ALA A 149 13.51 -12.64 -8.58
N ASP A 150 13.61 -13.08 -9.84
CA ASP A 150 14.90 -13.35 -10.49
C ASP A 150 15.72 -12.08 -10.72
N ARG A 151 15.07 -10.95 -11.01
CA ARG A 151 15.73 -9.65 -11.07
C ARG A 151 16.23 -9.21 -9.70
N ALA A 152 15.37 -9.27 -8.67
CA ALA A 152 15.75 -8.91 -7.31
C ALA A 152 16.94 -9.73 -6.81
N ARG A 153 16.92 -11.06 -7.03
CA ARG A 153 18.02 -11.96 -6.65
C ARG A 153 19.35 -11.55 -7.29
N ARG A 154 19.35 -11.16 -8.57
CA ARG A 154 20.55 -10.67 -9.26
C ARG A 154 21.05 -9.35 -8.66
N SER A 155 20.16 -8.35 -8.53
CA SER A 155 20.51 -7.06 -7.92
C SER A 155 21.07 -7.20 -6.51
N LEU A 156 20.46 -8.07 -5.70
CA LEU A 156 20.90 -8.41 -4.35
C LEU A 156 22.31 -9.01 -4.33
N ILE A 157 22.59 -10.02 -5.16
CA ILE A 157 23.93 -10.63 -5.27
C ILE A 157 24.97 -9.61 -5.75
N GLU A 158 24.67 -8.86 -6.80
CA GLU A 158 25.58 -7.86 -7.38
C GLU A 158 25.88 -6.70 -6.40
N ALA A 159 24.92 -6.35 -5.55
CA ALA A 159 25.09 -5.36 -4.49
C ALA A 159 25.80 -5.91 -3.24
N GLY A 160 26.09 -7.22 -3.16
CA GLY A 160 26.78 -7.85 -2.03
C GLY A 160 25.86 -8.36 -0.92
N TYR A 161 24.55 -8.44 -1.17
CA TYR A 161 23.53 -8.89 -0.22
C TYR A 161 22.87 -10.19 -0.69
N PRO A 162 23.50 -11.37 -0.54
CA PRO A 162 22.94 -12.66 -1.00
C PRO A 162 21.78 -13.13 -0.10
N VAL A 163 20.69 -12.36 -0.05
CA VAL A 163 19.44 -12.64 0.65
C VAL A 163 18.73 -13.83 -0.01
N THR A 164 18.07 -14.65 0.81
CA THR A 164 17.25 -15.76 0.29
C THR A 164 15.96 -15.20 -0.32
N VAL A 165 15.84 -15.24 -1.66
CA VAL A 165 14.63 -14.84 -2.40
C VAL A 165 13.88 -16.07 -2.89
N VAL A 166 12.67 -16.26 -2.37
CA VAL A 166 11.77 -17.38 -2.67
C VAL A 166 10.66 -16.92 -3.62
N VAL A 167 10.47 -17.65 -4.72
CA VAL A 167 9.31 -17.45 -5.60
C VAL A 167 8.11 -18.17 -5.01
N GLY A 168 7.04 -17.44 -4.70
CA GLY A 168 5.84 -18.03 -4.12
C GLY A 168 4.79 -17.01 -3.66
N ASP A 169 3.63 -17.50 -3.25
CA ASP A 169 2.59 -16.65 -2.68
C ASP A 169 3.01 -16.15 -1.29
N GLY A 170 3.18 -14.84 -1.17
CA GLY A 170 3.50 -14.18 0.10
C GLY A 170 2.52 -14.49 1.23
N ALA A 171 1.26 -14.82 0.92
CA ALA A 171 0.27 -15.16 1.93
C ALA A 171 0.63 -16.46 2.68
N VAL A 172 1.37 -17.39 2.08
CA VAL A 172 1.78 -18.64 2.74
C VAL A 172 3.08 -18.51 3.54
N GLY A 173 3.77 -17.37 3.45
CA GLY A 173 5.07 -17.12 4.08
C GLY A 173 6.20 -18.01 3.54
N CYS A 174 7.15 -18.37 4.39
CA CYS A 174 8.28 -19.25 4.05
C CYS A 174 8.61 -20.20 5.21
N ARG A 175 7.89 -21.32 5.29
CA ARG A 175 7.99 -22.27 6.43
C ARG A 175 9.39 -22.86 6.61
N SER A 176 10.16 -23.01 5.53
CA SER A 176 11.52 -23.56 5.58
C SER A 176 12.52 -22.65 6.30
N SER A 177 12.24 -21.35 6.38
CA SER A 177 13.11 -20.34 7.03
C SER A 177 12.54 -19.85 8.37
N ALA A 178 11.37 -20.37 8.77
CA ALA A 178 10.75 -20.08 10.05
C ALA A 178 11.53 -20.75 11.20
N PRO A 179 11.42 -20.25 12.45
CA PRO A 179 10.59 -19.12 12.87
C PRO A 179 11.26 -17.76 12.66
N PHE A 180 10.43 -16.74 12.46
CA PHE A 180 10.84 -15.34 12.32
C PHE A 180 10.61 -14.55 13.61
N ASP A 181 11.44 -13.52 13.83
CA ASP A 181 11.24 -12.54 14.90
C ASP A 181 10.40 -11.36 14.42
N ARG A 182 10.48 -11.06 13.10
CA ARG A 182 9.76 -10.00 12.43
C ARG A 182 9.25 -10.46 11.07
N VAL A 183 8.04 -10.03 10.74
CA VAL A 183 7.49 -10.13 9.38
C VAL A 183 7.13 -8.73 8.93
N ILE A 184 7.56 -8.35 7.74
CA ILE A 184 7.19 -7.09 7.09
C ILE A 184 6.58 -7.39 5.74
N ALA A 185 5.38 -6.89 5.48
CA ALA A 185 4.76 -6.94 4.17
C ALA A 185 4.93 -5.60 3.46
N THR A 186 5.57 -5.59 2.31
CA THR A 186 5.67 -4.44 1.38
C THR A 186 4.56 -4.53 0.33
N VAL A 187 3.41 -5.06 0.76
CA VAL A 187 2.22 -5.34 -0.04
C VAL A 187 1.02 -5.28 0.91
N ALA A 188 -0.10 -4.73 0.44
CA ALA A 188 -1.29 -4.59 1.26
C ALA A 188 -2.11 -5.88 1.37
N ALA A 189 -2.73 -6.08 2.53
CA ALA A 189 -3.70 -7.15 2.79
C ALA A 189 -5.01 -6.56 3.31
N ASP A 190 -6.14 -7.02 2.78
CA ASP A 190 -7.45 -6.82 3.39
C ASP A 190 -7.68 -7.88 4.46
N ARG A 191 -7.38 -9.14 4.12
CA ARG A 191 -7.36 -10.28 5.04
C ARG A 191 -5.91 -10.63 5.38
N VAL A 192 -5.49 -10.35 6.61
CA VAL A 192 -4.12 -10.63 7.05
C VAL A 192 -3.94 -12.14 7.19
N PRO A 193 -2.98 -12.78 6.49
CA PRO A 193 -2.77 -14.22 6.55
C PRO A 193 -2.34 -14.71 7.94
N GLN A 194 -3.03 -15.72 8.46
CA GLN A 194 -2.70 -16.33 9.76
C GLN A 194 -1.36 -17.08 9.71
N GLU A 195 -0.96 -17.53 8.53
CA GLU A 195 0.33 -18.18 8.25
C GLU A 195 1.53 -17.32 8.68
N TRP A 196 1.39 -15.99 8.66
CA TRP A 196 2.44 -15.07 9.12
C TRP A 196 2.63 -15.20 10.64
N ALA A 197 1.54 -15.31 11.40
CA ALA A 197 1.58 -15.53 12.85
C ALA A 197 2.19 -16.89 13.19
N VAL A 198 1.75 -17.95 12.49
CA VAL A 198 2.21 -19.34 12.71
C VAL A 198 3.73 -19.48 12.51
N GLN A 199 4.31 -18.66 11.64
CA GLN A 199 5.75 -18.67 11.34
C GLN A 199 6.54 -17.67 12.17
N THR A 200 5.90 -16.90 13.05
CA THR A 200 6.53 -15.88 13.88
C THR A 200 6.61 -16.35 15.33
N ARG A 201 7.73 -16.10 15.99
CA ARG A 201 7.90 -16.43 17.42
C ARG A 201 6.86 -15.68 18.26
N PRO A 202 6.37 -16.25 19.38
CA PRO A 202 5.58 -15.50 20.35
C PRO A 202 6.34 -14.25 20.83
N GLY A 203 5.67 -13.11 20.86
CA GLY A 203 6.27 -11.79 21.12
C GLY A 203 6.91 -11.15 19.88
N GLY A 204 6.98 -11.86 18.76
CA GLY A 204 7.40 -11.31 17.47
C GLY A 204 6.38 -10.33 16.90
N ARG A 205 6.81 -9.56 15.90
CA ARG A 205 6.02 -8.48 15.30
C ARG A 205 5.72 -8.77 13.84
N VAL A 206 4.48 -8.52 13.42
CA VAL A 206 4.05 -8.57 12.02
C VAL A 206 3.59 -7.16 11.64
N LEU A 207 4.24 -6.56 10.65
CA LEU A 207 3.96 -5.22 10.15
C LEU A 207 3.38 -5.31 8.74
N VAL A 208 2.18 -4.77 8.52
CA VAL A 208 1.46 -4.91 7.25
C VAL A 208 0.66 -3.65 6.90
N PRO A 209 0.77 -3.17 5.66
CA PRO A 209 -0.21 -2.26 5.07
C PRO A 209 -1.57 -2.95 5.01
N TRP A 210 -2.55 -2.45 5.76
CA TRP A 210 -3.91 -2.94 5.77
C TRP A 210 -4.81 -2.03 4.93
N ALA A 211 -5.69 -2.62 4.13
CA ALA A 211 -6.56 -1.86 3.24
C ALA A 211 -7.95 -2.48 3.11
N THR A 212 -8.97 -1.63 3.05
CA THR A 212 -10.33 -1.99 2.61
C THR A 212 -10.50 -1.61 1.13
N ASP A 213 -11.60 -2.02 0.49
CA ASP A 213 -11.87 -1.58 -0.90
C ASP A 213 -12.06 -0.07 -1.04
N PHE A 214 -12.45 0.60 0.05
CA PHE A 214 -12.69 2.03 0.10
C PHE A 214 -11.45 2.82 0.50
N HIS A 215 -10.65 2.27 1.42
CA HIS A 215 -9.50 2.96 2.03
C HIS A 215 -8.22 2.13 1.90
N ASN A 216 -7.14 2.76 1.45
CA ASN A 216 -5.86 2.10 1.18
C ASN A 216 -4.67 2.67 1.97
N GLY A 217 -4.91 3.41 3.06
CA GLY A 217 -3.86 4.03 3.88
C GLY A 217 -3.90 3.56 5.34
N ALA A 218 -3.33 2.41 5.69
CA ALA A 218 -3.16 2.03 7.09
C ALA A 218 -1.97 1.07 7.24
N LEU A 219 -1.06 1.35 8.17
CA LEU A 219 0.00 0.44 8.57
C LEU A 219 -0.36 -0.18 9.90
N VAL A 220 -0.53 -1.49 9.99
CA VAL A 220 -0.86 -2.18 11.25
C VAL A 220 0.36 -2.92 11.76
N SER A 221 0.67 -2.71 13.05
CA SER A 221 1.73 -3.43 13.76
C SER A 221 1.10 -4.39 14.77
N PHE A 222 1.28 -5.69 14.53
CA PHE A 222 0.76 -6.76 15.38
C PHE A 222 1.86 -7.32 16.29
N LEU A 223 1.47 -7.70 17.51
CA LEU A 223 2.21 -8.64 18.34
C LEU A 223 1.60 -10.02 18.25
N VAL A 224 2.47 -11.04 18.09
CA VAL A 224 2.06 -12.44 18.00
C VAL A 224 2.01 -13.06 19.39
N ALA A 225 0.84 -13.53 19.80
CA ALA A 225 0.65 -14.25 21.06
C ALA A 225 1.11 -15.72 20.94
N ARG A 226 1.22 -16.41 22.08
CA ARG A 226 1.67 -17.82 22.13
C ARG A 226 0.72 -18.80 21.41
N ASP A 227 -0.56 -18.46 21.34
CA ASP A 227 -1.60 -19.23 20.65
C ASP A 227 -1.68 -18.90 19.14
N GLY A 228 -0.80 -18.04 18.64
CA GLY A 228 -0.80 -17.56 17.26
C GLY A 228 -1.78 -16.41 16.99
N THR A 229 -2.49 -15.90 18.00
CA THR A 229 -3.33 -14.71 17.82
C THR A 229 -2.45 -13.48 17.56
N MET A 230 -2.77 -12.70 16.55
CA MET A 230 -2.15 -11.40 16.30
C MET A 230 -3.06 -10.28 16.81
N ARG A 231 -2.52 -9.38 17.63
CA ARG A 231 -3.22 -8.16 18.09
C ARG A 231 -2.40 -6.93 17.76
N GLY A 232 -3.00 -5.95 17.09
CA GLY A 232 -2.28 -4.79 16.60
C GLY A 232 -3.12 -3.53 16.52
N ARG A 233 -2.44 -2.41 16.29
CA ARG A 233 -3.03 -1.08 16.05
C ARG A 233 -2.49 -0.48 14.77
N ILE A 234 -3.23 0.48 14.23
CA ILE A 234 -2.72 1.32 13.15
C ILE A 234 -1.63 2.24 13.72
N VAL A 235 -0.47 2.23 13.09
CA VAL A 235 0.74 2.98 13.50
C VAL A 235 1.24 3.95 12.44
N GLY A 236 0.57 4.03 11.29
CA GLY A 236 0.97 4.93 10.21
C GLY A 236 0.01 4.90 9.03
N ASN A 237 0.21 5.82 8.10
CA ASN A 237 -0.53 5.94 6.85
C ASN A 237 0.38 5.56 5.69
N VAL A 238 0.19 4.36 5.13
CA VAL A 238 0.94 3.90 3.97
C VAL A 238 0.00 3.19 3.01
N ALA A 239 0.21 3.40 1.71
CA ALA A 239 -0.56 2.78 0.64
C ALA A 239 0.33 1.89 -0.22
N PHE A 240 -0.14 0.66 -0.45
CA PHE A 240 0.59 -0.35 -1.21
C PHE A 240 -0.36 -1.07 -2.17
N MET A 241 0.21 -1.60 -3.26
CA MET A 241 -0.48 -2.59 -4.09
C MET A 241 -0.87 -3.78 -3.22
N ARG A 242 -2.00 -4.41 -3.54
CA ARG A 242 -2.48 -5.57 -2.77
C ARG A 242 -1.77 -6.84 -3.14
N LEU A 243 -1.77 -7.80 -2.21
CA LEU A 243 -1.48 -9.20 -2.47
C LEU A 243 -2.24 -9.61 -3.73
N ARG A 244 -1.58 -10.29 -4.67
CA ARG A 244 -2.19 -10.60 -5.99
C ARG A 244 -3.53 -11.31 -5.84
N ALA A 245 -3.62 -12.25 -4.89
CA ALA A 245 -4.86 -12.97 -4.57
C ALA A 245 -5.98 -12.09 -3.96
N GLN A 246 -5.66 -10.89 -3.45
CA GLN A 246 -6.59 -9.98 -2.76
C GLN A 246 -6.90 -8.68 -3.54
N ARG A 247 -6.46 -8.54 -4.80
CA ARG A 247 -6.79 -7.37 -5.65
C ARG A 247 -8.29 -7.19 -5.88
N GLY A 248 -9.06 -8.29 -5.87
CA GLY A 248 -10.51 -8.28 -6.08
C GLY A 248 -10.90 -7.85 -7.51
N LYS A 249 -12.12 -7.35 -7.70
CA LYS A 249 -12.57 -6.79 -8.98
C LYS A 249 -12.15 -5.33 -9.11
N ARG A 250 -11.53 -4.96 -10.23
CA ARG A 250 -11.18 -3.57 -10.53
C ARG A 250 -12.43 -2.73 -10.84
N ALA A 251 -12.54 -1.56 -10.22
CA ALA A 251 -13.50 -0.54 -10.62
C ALA A 251 -13.03 0.16 -11.90
N SER A 252 -13.96 0.39 -12.82
CA SER A 252 -13.75 1.07 -14.09
C SER A 252 -15.04 1.75 -14.51
N LEU A 253 -14.97 3.04 -14.82
CA LEU A 253 -16.16 3.79 -15.23
C LEU A 253 -16.76 3.18 -16.50
N ASP A 254 -15.95 2.91 -17.52
CA ASP A 254 -16.41 2.31 -18.78
C ASP A 254 -17.13 0.96 -18.63
N ARG A 255 -16.71 0.14 -17.66
CA ARG A 255 -17.28 -1.21 -17.45
C ARG A 255 -18.46 -1.21 -16.48
N ASN A 256 -18.36 -0.39 -15.43
CA ASN A 256 -19.23 -0.46 -14.27
C ASN A 256 -20.32 0.61 -14.28
N VAL A 257 -20.07 1.78 -14.87
CA VAL A 257 -21.08 2.85 -14.95
C VAL A 257 -21.94 2.63 -16.17
N ARG A 258 -23.24 2.45 -15.94
CA ARG A 258 -24.27 2.21 -16.95
C ARG A 258 -25.52 2.97 -16.59
N ASP A 259 -26.34 3.27 -17.59
CA ASP A 259 -27.67 3.88 -17.42
C ASP A 259 -27.64 5.18 -16.60
N LEU A 260 -26.80 6.13 -17.02
CA LEU A 260 -26.69 7.45 -16.39
C LEU A 260 -28.02 8.23 -16.46
N ASP A 261 -28.81 8.01 -17.50
CA ASP A 261 -30.09 8.71 -17.71
C ASP A 261 -31.18 8.17 -16.78
N GLY A 262 -31.23 6.85 -16.56
CA GLY A 262 -32.13 6.17 -15.63
C GLY A 262 -31.69 6.23 -14.16
N ALA A 263 -30.53 6.81 -13.86
CA ALA A 263 -30.00 6.91 -12.51
C ALA A 263 -30.94 7.71 -11.58
N ARG A 264 -31.13 7.20 -10.36
CA ARG A 264 -31.85 7.92 -9.30
C ARG A 264 -31.08 9.19 -8.97
N ARG A 265 -31.80 10.32 -8.89
CA ARG A 265 -31.22 11.63 -8.63
C ARG A 265 -31.62 12.12 -7.25
N SER A 266 -30.63 12.59 -6.49
CA SER A 266 -30.83 13.26 -5.22
C SER A 266 -29.81 14.39 -5.07
N PHE A 267 -29.75 14.99 -3.89
CA PHE A 267 -28.75 16.00 -3.55
C PHE A 267 -28.29 15.78 -2.11
N THR A 268 -27.04 16.14 -1.84
CA THR A 268 -26.48 16.20 -0.50
C THR A 268 -25.91 17.59 -0.21
N ARG A 269 -25.78 17.92 1.08
CA ARG A 269 -24.99 19.06 1.58
C ARG A 269 -23.64 18.61 2.17
N MET A 270 -23.42 17.30 2.26
CA MET A 270 -22.15 16.76 2.70
C MET A 270 -21.12 16.92 1.58
N HIS A 271 -20.04 17.64 1.88
CA HIS A 271 -18.99 17.86 0.91
C HIS A 271 -18.24 16.54 0.65
N PRO A 272 -18.07 16.09 -0.61
CA PRO A 272 -17.47 14.78 -0.88
C PRO A 272 -16.05 14.61 -0.34
N TYR A 273 -15.23 15.67 -0.31
CA TYR A 273 -13.93 15.63 0.36
C TYR A 273 -14.00 15.23 1.85
N SER A 274 -15.07 15.58 2.58
CA SER A 274 -15.21 15.22 3.99
C SER A 274 -15.34 13.72 4.24
N VAL A 275 -15.74 12.94 3.23
CA VAL A 275 -15.91 11.48 3.34
C VAL A 275 -14.91 10.70 2.50
N LEU A 276 -14.38 11.31 1.45
CA LEU A 276 -13.45 10.65 0.51
C LEU A 276 -11.99 11.05 0.73
N GLY A 277 -11.74 12.27 1.22
CA GLY A 277 -10.40 12.84 1.32
C GLY A 277 -9.89 12.98 2.76
N GLU A 278 -10.78 13.03 3.74
CA GLU A 278 -10.39 13.04 5.16
C GLU A 278 -9.97 11.62 5.58
N TYR A 279 -8.77 11.51 6.15
CA TYR A 279 -8.08 10.24 6.35
C TYR A 279 -8.77 9.35 7.40
N ASP A 280 -9.13 9.92 8.55
CA ASP A 280 -9.70 9.14 9.66
C ASP A 280 -11.14 8.71 9.34
N ALA A 281 -11.91 9.59 8.70
CA ALA A 281 -13.25 9.31 8.22
C ALA A 281 -13.25 8.26 7.12
N SER A 282 -12.39 8.39 6.10
CA SER A 282 -12.35 7.42 4.99
C SER A 282 -11.96 6.01 5.45
N LEU A 283 -11.05 5.90 6.41
CA LEU A 283 -10.75 4.64 7.10
C LEU A 283 -12.01 4.03 7.73
N ALA A 284 -12.71 4.80 8.58
CA ALA A 284 -13.92 4.36 9.27
C ALA A 284 -15.07 4.02 8.31
N ILE A 285 -15.26 4.80 7.25
CA ILE A 285 -16.24 4.53 6.19
C ILE A 285 -15.92 3.21 5.49
N GLY A 286 -14.64 2.95 5.20
CA GLY A 286 -14.21 1.69 4.61
C GLY A 286 -14.50 0.45 5.44
N LEU A 287 -14.72 0.60 6.76
CA LEU A 287 -15.19 -0.47 7.64
C LEU A 287 -16.68 -0.79 7.44
N LYS A 288 -17.48 0.18 7.00
CA LYS A 288 -18.95 0.06 6.90
C LYS A 288 -19.48 -0.06 5.48
N VAL A 289 -18.66 0.29 4.48
CA VAL A 289 -19.05 0.27 3.07
C VAL A 289 -18.19 -0.74 2.28
N PRO A 290 -18.40 -2.05 2.47
CA PRO A 290 -17.58 -3.07 1.83
C PRO A 290 -17.78 -3.06 0.31
N ARG A 291 -16.76 -3.51 -0.43
CA ARG A 291 -16.75 -3.64 -1.90
C ARG A 291 -16.92 -2.33 -2.68
N CYS A 292 -16.95 -1.19 -2.00
CA CYS A 292 -17.04 0.12 -2.64
C CYS A 292 -15.64 0.66 -2.92
N LYS A 293 -15.37 1.02 -4.17
CA LYS A 293 -14.10 1.61 -4.64
C LYS A 293 -14.33 3.03 -5.11
N LEU A 294 -13.34 3.89 -4.87
CA LEU A 294 -13.36 5.30 -5.25
C LEU A 294 -12.62 5.52 -6.58
N ILE A 295 -13.22 6.32 -7.48
CA ILE A 295 -12.56 6.90 -8.64
C ILE A 295 -12.85 8.41 -8.62
N VAL A 296 -11.82 9.25 -8.78
CA VAL A 296 -11.96 10.70 -8.90
C VAL A 296 -11.54 11.12 -10.29
N THR A 297 -12.39 11.90 -10.97
CA THR A 297 -12.10 12.49 -12.27
C THR A 297 -12.01 13.99 -12.10
N HIS A 298 -10.84 14.57 -12.36
CA HIS A 298 -10.64 16.02 -12.31
C HIS A 298 -11.02 16.66 -13.65
N HIS A 299 -11.60 17.85 -13.58
CA HIS A 299 -12.05 18.65 -14.71
C HIS A 299 -11.38 20.03 -14.68
N GLU A 300 -11.55 20.81 -15.76
CA GLU A 300 -11.06 22.19 -15.83
C GLU A 300 -11.67 23.07 -14.73
N GLY A 301 -10.96 24.13 -14.34
CA GLY A 301 -11.45 25.09 -13.34
C GLY A 301 -11.47 24.56 -11.91
N GLY A 302 -10.92 23.37 -11.64
CA GLY A 302 -10.88 22.77 -10.30
C GLY A 302 -12.11 21.95 -9.92
N ALA A 303 -13.04 21.76 -10.86
CA ALA A 303 -14.16 20.85 -10.68
C ALA A 303 -13.70 19.39 -10.70
N TYR A 304 -14.47 18.50 -10.07
CA TYR A 304 -14.21 17.06 -10.12
C TYR A 304 -15.49 16.25 -9.97
N THR A 305 -15.49 15.03 -10.48
CA THR A 305 -16.54 14.04 -10.19
C THR A 305 -15.96 12.94 -9.31
N ALA A 306 -16.58 12.70 -8.16
CA ALA A 306 -16.30 11.55 -7.32
C ALA A 306 -17.24 10.39 -7.69
N TRP A 307 -16.68 9.20 -7.86
CA TRP A 307 -17.41 7.98 -8.20
C TRP A 307 -17.21 6.91 -7.12
N LEU A 308 -18.32 6.40 -6.61
CA LEU A 308 -18.38 5.21 -5.78
C LEU A 308 -18.81 4.04 -6.65
N VAL A 309 -18.03 2.96 -6.68
CA VAL A 309 -18.28 1.83 -7.56
C VAL A 309 -18.20 0.52 -6.77
N ASP A 310 -19.25 -0.27 -6.81
CA ASP A 310 -19.23 -1.68 -6.42
C ASP A 310 -19.16 -2.55 -7.67
N PRO A 311 -17.96 -2.98 -8.10
CA PRO A 311 -17.81 -3.77 -9.32
C PRO A 311 -18.35 -5.20 -9.20
N TRP A 312 -18.81 -5.63 -8.02
CA TRP A 312 -19.45 -6.94 -7.84
C TRP A 312 -20.94 -6.89 -8.13
N SER A 313 -21.65 -5.88 -7.60
CA SER A 313 -23.08 -5.71 -7.84
C SER A 313 -23.40 -4.89 -9.09
N GLY A 314 -22.45 -4.09 -9.58
CA GLY A 314 -22.70 -3.11 -10.63
C GLY A 314 -23.39 -1.84 -10.12
N SER A 315 -23.57 -1.70 -8.80
CA SER A 315 -24.07 -0.46 -8.21
C SER A 315 -23.00 0.63 -8.28
N TRP A 316 -23.42 1.86 -8.55
CA TRP A 316 -22.53 3.02 -8.57
C TRP A 316 -23.25 4.27 -8.08
N ALA A 317 -22.49 5.24 -7.56
CA ALA A 317 -22.94 6.59 -7.28
C ALA A 317 -21.91 7.59 -7.78
N CYS A 318 -22.35 8.76 -8.25
CA CYS A 318 -21.46 9.86 -8.59
C CYS A 318 -21.95 11.20 -8.09
N LEU A 319 -20.98 12.08 -7.81
CA LEU A 319 -21.18 13.41 -7.28
C LEU A 319 -20.32 14.38 -8.07
N ASP A 320 -20.97 15.32 -8.75
CA ASP A 320 -20.29 16.40 -9.48
C ASP A 320 -20.05 17.55 -8.50
N CYS A 321 -18.78 17.94 -8.39
CA CYS A 321 -18.30 18.92 -7.41
C CYS A 321 -17.75 20.13 -8.14
N GLU A 322 -18.52 21.21 -8.12
CA GLU A 322 -18.09 22.52 -8.62
C GLU A 322 -17.49 23.36 -7.49
N PRO A 323 -16.39 24.08 -7.72
CA PRO A 323 -15.79 24.96 -6.72
C PRO A 323 -16.81 25.94 -6.12
N GLY A 324 -16.85 26.02 -4.79
CA GLY A 324 -17.76 26.92 -4.05
C GLY A 324 -19.20 26.44 -3.91
N SER A 325 -19.55 25.24 -4.41
CA SER A 325 -20.89 24.68 -4.21
C SER A 325 -21.11 24.22 -2.77
N GLU A 326 -22.31 24.50 -2.23
CA GLU A 326 -22.77 24.02 -0.92
C GLU A 326 -23.75 22.84 -1.02
N ARG A 327 -24.15 22.48 -2.24
CA ARG A 327 -25.11 21.43 -2.53
C ARG A 327 -24.65 20.64 -3.75
N PHE A 328 -24.48 19.33 -3.57
CA PHE A 328 -23.88 18.44 -4.56
C PHE A 328 -24.96 17.55 -5.17
N PRO A 329 -25.16 17.57 -6.50
CA PRO A 329 -26.02 16.60 -7.18
C PRO A 329 -25.47 15.20 -7.01
N VAL A 330 -26.34 14.25 -6.67
CA VAL A 330 -25.97 12.83 -6.57
C VAL A 330 -26.77 12.05 -7.60
N ARG A 331 -26.08 11.22 -8.38
CA ARG A 331 -26.69 10.24 -9.28
C ARG A 331 -26.29 8.85 -8.83
N GLN A 332 -27.24 7.93 -8.71
CA GLN A 332 -26.97 6.58 -8.22
C GLN A 332 -27.77 5.53 -8.98
N PHE A 333 -27.18 4.35 -9.17
CA PHE A 333 -27.78 3.24 -9.89
C PHE A 333 -27.44 1.91 -9.22
N GLY A 334 -28.30 0.92 -9.42
CA GLY A 334 -28.18 -0.43 -8.86
C GLY A 334 -28.93 -0.61 -7.55
N ASP A 335 -28.75 -1.79 -6.97
CA ASP A 335 -29.47 -2.25 -5.77
C ASP A 335 -28.96 -1.58 -4.49
N ARG A 336 -27.69 -1.13 -4.50
CA ARG A 336 -27.09 -0.40 -3.38
C ARG A 336 -27.26 1.10 -3.53
N ASN A 337 -27.52 1.77 -2.42
CA ASN A 337 -27.51 3.23 -2.34
C ASN A 337 -26.16 3.68 -1.81
N LEU A 338 -25.09 3.52 -2.61
CA LEU A 338 -23.71 3.66 -2.14
C LEU A 338 -23.42 5.02 -1.49
N TRP A 339 -23.99 6.12 -2.00
CA TRP A 339 -23.81 7.41 -1.35
C TRP A 339 -24.49 7.47 0.03
N GLN A 340 -25.70 6.91 0.15
CA GLN A 340 -26.38 6.85 1.45
C GLN A 340 -25.59 5.99 2.45
N GLU A 341 -25.04 4.86 2.01
CA GLU A 341 -24.19 4.01 2.85
C GLU A 341 -22.94 4.76 3.35
N VAL A 342 -22.33 5.60 2.49
CA VAL A 342 -21.20 6.47 2.87
C VAL A 342 -21.63 7.55 3.86
N GLU A 343 -22.76 8.22 3.64
CA GLU A 343 -23.29 9.22 4.58
C GLU A 343 -23.59 8.59 5.94
N ASP A 344 -24.28 7.45 5.96
CA ASP A 344 -24.61 6.74 7.20
C ASP A 344 -23.34 6.32 7.97
N ALA A 345 -22.32 5.82 7.25
CA ALA A 345 -21.03 5.46 7.83
C ALA A 345 -20.26 6.68 8.37
N TYR A 346 -20.30 7.81 7.67
CA TYR A 346 -19.68 9.04 8.14
C TYR A 346 -20.37 9.58 9.40
N HIS A 347 -21.71 9.57 9.44
CA HIS A 347 -22.48 9.96 10.61
C HIS A 347 -22.23 9.03 11.80
N TRP A 348 -22.06 7.72 11.55
CA TRP A 348 -21.63 6.76 12.55
C TRP A 348 -20.25 7.14 13.14
N TRP A 349 -19.26 7.46 12.32
CA TRP A 349 -17.94 7.92 12.77
C TRP A 349 -18.00 9.23 13.55
N LEU A 350 -18.82 10.20 13.12
CA LEU A 350 -19.08 11.43 13.88
C LEU A 350 -19.66 11.12 15.26
N GLY A 351 -20.59 10.15 15.35
CA GLY A 351 -21.19 9.70 16.60
C GLY A 351 -20.19 9.01 17.56
N LEU A 352 -19.05 8.57 17.05
CA LEU A 352 -17.93 8.01 17.84
C LEU A 352 -16.93 9.07 18.32
N ASP A 353 -17.27 10.35 18.16
CA ASP A 353 -16.38 11.49 18.46
C ASP A 353 -15.10 11.49 17.61
N ARG A 354 -15.28 11.21 16.30
CA ARG A 354 -14.23 11.36 15.27
C ARG A 354 -12.91 10.67 15.65
N PRO A 355 -12.92 9.36 15.96
CA PRO A 355 -11.72 8.67 16.39
C PRO A 355 -10.65 8.69 15.28
N ALA A 356 -9.43 9.10 15.66
CA ALA A 356 -8.26 9.03 14.82
C ALA A 356 -7.83 7.58 14.53
N ALA A 357 -7.07 7.37 13.46
CA ALA A 357 -6.65 6.05 12.99
C ALA A 357 -5.95 5.18 14.07
N ASP A 358 -5.13 5.78 14.94
CA ASP A 358 -4.35 5.07 15.98
C ASP A 358 -5.21 4.46 17.10
N ARG A 359 -6.46 4.93 17.25
CA ARG A 359 -7.45 4.36 18.17
C ARG A 359 -8.00 3.03 17.67
N TRP A 360 -7.91 2.76 16.37
CA TRP A 360 -8.38 1.53 15.76
C TRP A 360 -7.36 0.41 15.89
N GLY A 361 -7.86 -0.77 16.22
CA GLY A 361 -7.07 -1.98 16.31
C GLY A 361 -7.66 -3.14 15.53
N LEU A 362 -6.82 -4.13 15.26
CA LEU A 362 -7.17 -5.34 14.55
C LEU A 362 -6.72 -6.56 15.34
N THR A 363 -7.57 -7.58 15.40
CA THR A 363 -7.21 -8.91 15.90
C THR A 363 -7.38 -9.91 14.78
N VAL A 364 -6.40 -10.81 14.63
CA VAL A 364 -6.40 -11.93 13.67
C VAL A 364 -6.20 -13.22 14.45
N THR A 365 -7.08 -14.19 14.20
CA THR A 365 -7.11 -15.51 14.83
C THR A 365 -7.23 -16.58 13.75
N GLY A 366 -7.12 -17.87 14.14
CA GLY A 366 -7.41 -18.98 13.24
C GLY A 366 -8.85 -19.03 12.70
N GLU A 367 -9.80 -18.34 13.34
CA GLU A 367 -11.22 -18.33 12.94
C GLU A 367 -11.57 -17.14 12.04
N GLY A 368 -10.74 -16.09 12.05
CA GLY A 368 -10.98 -14.88 11.29
C GLY A 368 -10.31 -13.65 11.87
N GLN A 369 -10.71 -12.49 11.36
CA GLN A 369 -10.21 -11.19 11.79
C GLN A 369 -11.35 -10.24 12.11
N TYR A 370 -11.14 -9.31 13.05
CA TYR A 370 -12.10 -8.26 13.38
C TYR A 370 -11.39 -6.96 13.79
N VAL A 371 -12.10 -5.86 13.60
CA VAL A 371 -11.67 -4.50 13.98
C VAL A 371 -12.30 -4.12 15.31
N TRP A 372 -11.61 -3.30 16.10
CA TRP A 372 -12.12 -2.76 17.35
C TRP A 372 -11.64 -1.33 17.55
N LEU A 373 -12.37 -0.56 18.38
CA LEU A 373 -12.07 0.83 18.69
C LEU A 373 -11.66 0.98 20.17
N ASP A 374 -10.49 1.56 20.42
CA ASP A 374 -9.87 1.74 21.75
C ASP A 374 -9.51 0.47 22.50
N ALA A 375 -10.40 -0.51 22.58
CA ALA A 375 -10.23 -1.76 23.31
C ALA A 375 -10.88 -2.93 22.54
N GLU A 376 -10.34 -4.14 22.73
CA GLU A 376 -10.71 -5.33 21.94
C GLU A 376 -12.18 -5.76 22.16
N GLU A 377 -12.76 -5.39 23.29
CA GLU A 377 -14.16 -5.64 23.64
C GLU A 377 -15.12 -4.78 22.81
N HIS A 378 -14.67 -3.63 22.29
CA HIS A 378 -15.44 -2.71 21.47
C HIS A 378 -15.32 -3.07 19.98
N ARG A 379 -15.74 -4.29 19.64
CA ARG A 379 -15.70 -4.80 18.27
C ARG A 379 -16.59 -3.99 17.34
N VAL A 380 -16.14 -3.84 16.10
CA VAL A 380 -16.89 -3.20 15.03
C VAL A 380 -17.26 -4.25 13.99
N ASP A 381 -18.57 -4.41 13.79
CA ASP A 381 -19.11 -5.27 12.73
C ASP A 381 -18.80 -4.65 11.36
N ARG A 382 -18.27 -5.47 10.45
CA ARG A 382 -17.86 -5.11 9.09
C ARG A 382 -18.70 -5.84 8.04
#